data_AF-A0A8B9VE73-F1
#
_entry.id   AF-A0A8B9VE73-F1
#
_cell.length_a   1.000
_cell.length_b   1.000
_cell.length_c   1.000
_cell.angle_alpha   90.00
_cell.angle_beta   90.00
_cell.angle_gamma   90.00
#
_symmetry.space_group_name_H-M   'P 1'
#
loop_
_entity.id
_entity.type
_entity.pdbx_description
1 polymer ?
#
loop_
_entity_poly.entity_id
_entity_poly.type
_entity_poly.pdbx_seq_one_letter_code
_entity_poly.pdbx_strand_id
1 'polypeptide(L)'
;LFMVTKVFEWLQFETVEHMDLEAKKIYETVKEYSKKNHSNMDCFVCFILSHGEKDKIKGTDDEFVNIKDLLTCFSGSNCPSLAGKPKLFFIQACQGSVGHPAVTVQEDCSGHLEMDAIPLPSIPDQADVLVGMATVEDFECYRCIKTGSVYIQCLCDKMDRKDIVTILTEVNKEVGRKVLNGWKQMPKITSTLRKQFIFQIPQCQSTIK
;
A
#
# COMPACT_ATOMS: atom_id res chain seq x y z
N LEU A 1 10.15 -4.23 9.17
CA LEU A 1 10.13 -2.76 9.31
C LEU A 1 11.42 -2.14 8.77
N PHE A 2 12.60 -2.49 9.29
CA PHE A 2 13.90 -1.90 8.90
C PHE A 2 14.09 -1.51 7.42
N MET A 3 13.75 -2.39 6.47
CA MET A 3 13.88 -2.09 5.04
C MET A 3 12.94 -0.96 4.56
N VAL A 4 11.70 -0.95 5.04
CA VAL A 4 10.71 0.09 4.73
C VAL A 4 11.21 1.43 5.26
N THR A 5 11.60 1.46 6.53
CA THR A 5 12.09 2.66 7.22
C THR A 5 13.27 3.26 6.46
N LYS A 6 14.30 2.45 6.16
CA LYS A 6 15.46 2.89 5.41
C LYS A 6 15.12 3.47 4.03
N VAL A 7 14.23 2.84 3.28
CA VAL A 7 13.83 3.31 1.94
C VAL A 7 13.02 4.60 2.03
N PHE A 8 12.09 4.70 2.98
CA PHE A 8 11.23 5.87 3.10
C PHE A 8 11.96 7.08 3.73
N GLU A 9 12.89 6.86 4.65
CA GLU A 9 13.83 7.89 5.10
C GLU A 9 14.70 8.40 3.95
N TRP A 10 15.20 7.50 3.09
CA TRP A 10 15.91 7.89 1.88
C TRP A 10 15.02 8.72 0.93
N LEU A 11 13.73 8.40 0.83
CA LEU A 11 12.74 9.20 0.12
C LEU A 11 12.29 10.47 0.88
N GLN A 12 12.99 10.85 1.96
CA GLN A 12 12.76 12.04 2.79
C GLN A 12 11.42 12.05 3.55
N PHE A 13 10.84 10.89 3.82
CA PHE A 13 9.71 10.78 4.73
C PHE A 13 10.17 10.85 6.18
N GLU A 14 9.37 11.50 7.02
CA GLU A 14 9.40 11.28 8.46
C GLU A 14 8.74 9.92 8.77
N THR A 15 9.53 8.95 9.23
CA THR A 15 9.06 7.59 9.51
C THR A 15 8.85 7.37 10.99
N VAL A 16 7.69 6.82 11.37
CA VAL A 16 7.38 6.43 12.75
C VAL A 16 6.94 4.97 12.78
N GLU A 17 7.49 4.20 13.71
CA GLU A 17 7.21 2.78 13.87
C GLU A 17 6.33 2.53 15.10
N HIS A 18 5.33 1.66 14.94
CA HIS A 18 4.54 1.13 16.05
C HIS A 18 4.57 -0.40 15.97
N MET A 19 4.94 -1.05 17.07
CA MET A 19 5.14 -2.51 17.14
C MET A 19 4.07 -3.14 18.02
N ASP A 20 3.64 -4.34 17.61
CA ASP A 20 2.84 -5.26 18.43
C ASP A 20 1.59 -4.61 19.06
N LEU A 21 0.80 -3.93 18.21
CA LEU A 21 -0.44 -3.26 18.62
C LEU A 21 -1.63 -4.23 18.64
N GLU A 22 -2.46 -4.09 19.68
CA GLU A 22 -3.82 -4.64 19.73
C GLU A 22 -4.72 -3.99 18.66
N ALA A 23 -5.78 -4.68 18.23
CA ALA A 23 -6.64 -4.23 17.12
C ALA A 23 -7.21 -2.82 17.37
N LYS A 24 -7.65 -2.55 18.60
CA LYS A 24 -8.13 -1.22 19.01
C LYS A 24 -7.03 -0.16 18.91
N LYS A 25 -5.80 -0.50 19.31
CA LYS A 25 -4.66 0.41 19.26
C LYS A 25 -4.20 0.71 17.83
N ILE A 26 -4.34 -0.24 16.91
CA ILE A 26 -4.13 -0.01 15.48
C ILE A 26 -5.10 1.09 15.00
N TYR A 27 -6.40 0.94 15.26
CA TYR A 27 -7.40 1.94 14.87
C TYR A 27 -7.15 3.31 15.51
N GLU A 28 -6.88 3.35 16.83
CA GLU A 28 -6.60 4.59 17.56
C GLU A 28 -5.37 5.32 16.99
N THR A 29 -4.30 4.59 16.69
CA THR A 29 -3.08 5.15 16.11
C THR A 29 -3.35 5.74 14.72
N VAL A 30 -4.00 5.00 13.83
CA VAL A 30 -4.36 5.48 12.48
C VAL A 30 -5.25 6.72 12.55
N LYS A 31 -6.23 6.73 13.47
CA LYS A 31 -7.11 7.87 13.71
C LYS A 31 -6.40 9.08 14.30
N GLU A 32 -5.36 8.87 15.10
CA GLU A 32 -4.54 9.97 15.62
C GLU A 32 -3.79 10.65 14.46
N TYR A 33 -3.16 9.88 13.57
CA TYR A 33 -2.47 10.45 12.41
C TYR A 33 -3.42 11.17 11.47
N SER A 34 -4.66 10.70 11.30
CA SER A 34 -5.63 11.41 10.46
C SER A 34 -6.06 12.77 11.04
N LYS A 35 -5.88 12.99 12.34
CA LYS A 35 -6.16 14.26 13.01
C LYS A 35 -4.98 15.24 13.02
N LYS A 36 -3.79 14.82 12.61
CA LYS A 36 -2.61 15.69 12.51
C LYS A 36 -2.79 16.71 11.38
N ASN A 37 -2.02 17.80 11.45
CA ASN A 37 -2.00 18.80 10.39
C ASN A 37 -1.01 18.39 9.28
N HIS A 38 -1.54 18.02 8.12
CA HIS A 38 -0.75 17.60 6.96
C HIS A 38 -0.62 18.70 5.89
N SER A 39 -0.99 19.95 6.19
CA SER A 39 -0.97 21.05 5.19
C SER A 39 0.40 21.23 4.54
N ASN A 40 1.48 20.99 5.27
CA ASN A 40 2.86 21.11 4.78
C ASN A 40 3.47 19.80 4.25
N MET A 41 2.68 18.73 4.12
CA MET A 41 3.13 17.44 3.58
C MET A 41 2.64 17.26 2.14
N ASP A 42 3.39 16.53 1.31
CA ASP A 42 2.98 16.26 -0.07
C ASP A 42 2.03 15.06 -0.17
N CYS A 43 2.22 14.05 0.67
CA CYS A 43 1.42 12.83 0.72
C CYS A 43 1.53 12.14 2.08
N PHE A 44 0.66 11.15 2.30
CA PHE A 44 0.71 10.27 3.47
C PHE A 44 0.94 8.83 3.02
N VAL A 45 1.78 8.09 3.76
CA VAL A 45 2.07 6.68 3.49
C VAL A 45 1.93 5.87 4.78
N CYS A 46 1.20 4.77 4.72
CA CYS A 46 0.98 3.86 5.85
C CYS A 46 1.30 2.42 5.45
N PHE A 47 2.21 1.80 6.20
CA PHE A 47 2.51 0.37 6.09
C PHE A 47 1.87 -0.38 7.26
N ILE A 48 1.13 -1.43 6.96
CA ILE A 48 0.57 -2.33 7.98
C ILE A 48 1.04 -3.75 7.66
N LEU A 49 1.79 -4.34 8.59
CA LEU A 49 2.36 -5.69 8.46
C LEU A 49 1.82 -6.55 9.59
N SER A 50 0.84 -7.40 9.31
CA SER A 50 0.24 -8.28 10.33
C SER A 50 -0.30 -9.57 9.72
N HIS A 51 -0.86 -10.44 10.57
CA HIS A 51 -1.84 -11.42 10.12
C HIS A 51 -3.16 -10.72 9.78
N GLY A 52 -4.04 -11.43 9.10
CA GLY A 52 -5.35 -10.89 8.74
C GLY A 52 -6.25 -11.94 8.13
N GLU A 53 -7.44 -11.48 7.84
CA GLU A 53 -8.49 -12.21 7.14
C GLU A 53 -9.06 -11.27 6.05
N LYS A 54 -10.06 -11.75 5.30
CA LYS A 54 -10.71 -10.95 4.27
C LYS A 54 -11.14 -9.58 4.82
N ASP A 55 -10.61 -8.52 4.21
CA ASP A 55 -10.84 -7.11 4.52
C ASP A 55 -10.47 -6.67 5.96
N LYS A 56 -9.72 -7.49 6.69
CA LYS A 56 -9.42 -7.29 8.11
C LYS A 56 -7.93 -7.49 8.44
N ILE A 57 -7.45 -6.70 9.39
CA ILE A 57 -6.11 -6.80 9.98
C ILE A 57 -6.26 -7.33 11.40
N LYS A 58 -5.43 -8.30 11.78
CA LYS A 58 -5.41 -8.90 13.10
C LYS A 58 -4.46 -8.14 14.04
N GLY A 59 -4.89 -7.88 15.27
CA GLY A 59 -4.05 -7.35 16.35
C GLY A 59 -3.34 -8.46 17.13
N THR A 60 -2.51 -8.07 18.10
CA THR A 60 -1.83 -9.03 19.02
C THR A 60 -2.77 -9.68 20.02
N ASP A 61 -3.95 -9.08 20.23
CA ASP A 61 -5.06 -9.56 21.05
C ASP A 61 -5.95 -10.58 20.33
N ASP A 62 -5.54 -11.03 19.14
CA ASP A 62 -6.30 -11.89 18.22
C ASP A 62 -7.61 -11.28 17.69
N GLU A 63 -7.91 -10.02 18.02
CA GLU A 63 -9.04 -9.25 17.51
C GLU A 63 -8.73 -8.61 16.15
N PHE A 64 -9.77 -8.08 15.49
CA PHE A 64 -9.66 -7.56 14.12
C PHE A 64 -10.11 -6.11 13.96
N VAL A 65 -9.46 -5.40 13.03
CA VAL A 65 -9.88 -4.09 12.55
C VAL A 65 -10.15 -4.14 11.04
N ASN A 66 -11.26 -3.55 10.59
CA ASN A 66 -11.57 -3.51 9.16
C ASN A 66 -10.68 -2.50 8.45
N ILE A 67 -10.14 -2.90 7.29
CA ILE A 67 -9.32 -2.02 6.45
C ILE A 67 -10.10 -0.76 6.05
N LYS A 68 -11.39 -0.91 5.72
CA LYS A 68 -12.28 0.20 5.36
C LYS A 68 -12.36 1.27 6.45
N ASP A 69 -12.38 0.87 7.73
CA ASP A 69 -12.47 1.81 8.85
C ASP A 69 -11.18 2.65 8.98
N LEU A 70 -10.03 2.03 8.70
CA LEU A 70 -8.73 2.71 8.65
C LEU A 70 -8.68 3.73 7.50
N LEU A 71 -9.09 3.33 6.29
CA LEU A 71 -9.11 4.20 5.12
C LEU A 71 -10.07 5.39 5.31
N THR A 72 -11.23 5.15 5.93
CA THR A 72 -12.25 6.18 6.17
C THR A 72 -11.74 7.29 7.09
N CYS A 73 -10.78 7.00 7.98
CA CYS A 73 -10.14 8.04 8.80
C CYS A 73 -9.47 9.14 7.96
N PHE A 74 -9.07 8.83 6.72
CA PHE A 74 -8.37 9.72 5.81
C PHE A 74 -9.23 10.20 4.62
N SER A 75 -10.56 10.06 4.69
CA SER A 75 -11.45 10.68 3.71
C SER A 75 -11.30 12.21 3.71
N GLY A 76 -11.71 12.87 2.62
CA GLY A 76 -11.63 14.34 2.52
C GLY A 76 -12.37 15.05 3.64
N SER A 77 -13.48 14.48 4.09
CA SER A 77 -14.27 14.93 5.24
C SER A 77 -13.58 14.73 6.59
N ASN A 78 -12.89 13.61 6.80
CA ASN A 78 -12.27 13.26 8.09
C ASN A 78 -10.83 13.77 8.24
N CYS A 79 -10.13 14.01 7.12
CA CYS A 79 -8.78 14.55 7.10
C CYS A 79 -8.63 15.66 6.02
N PRO A 80 -9.21 16.85 6.23
CA PRO A 80 -9.21 17.91 5.22
C PRO A 80 -7.82 18.39 4.81
N SER A 81 -6.82 18.29 5.70
CA SER A 81 -5.44 18.69 5.42
C SER A 81 -4.72 17.77 4.39
N LEU A 82 -5.27 16.57 4.13
CA LEU A 82 -4.86 15.64 3.07
C LEU A 82 -5.86 15.59 1.89
N ALA A 83 -6.87 16.44 1.85
CA ALA A 83 -7.78 16.52 0.72
C ALA A 83 -7.01 16.94 -0.55
N GLY A 84 -7.18 16.18 -1.63
CA GLY A 84 -6.42 16.39 -2.87
C GLY A 84 -4.97 15.90 -2.85
N LYS A 85 -4.50 15.35 -1.72
CA LYS A 85 -3.14 14.80 -1.58
C LYS A 85 -3.17 13.27 -1.62
N PRO A 86 -2.15 12.62 -2.23
CA PRO A 86 -2.06 11.15 -2.28
C PRO A 86 -1.97 10.52 -0.89
N LYS A 87 -2.73 9.45 -0.69
CA LYS A 87 -2.75 8.62 0.52
C LYS A 87 -2.47 7.17 0.14
N LEU A 88 -1.28 6.67 0.46
CA LEU A 88 -0.81 5.35 0.05
C LEU A 88 -0.87 4.39 1.25
N PHE A 89 -1.62 3.31 1.12
CA PHE A 89 -1.70 2.25 2.14
C PHE A 89 -1.11 0.96 1.57
N PHE A 90 -0.09 0.42 2.22
CA PHE A 90 0.53 -0.84 1.85
C PHE A 90 0.28 -1.86 2.95
N ILE A 91 -0.57 -2.85 2.66
CA ILE A 91 -1.09 -3.79 3.65
C ILE A 91 -0.57 -5.19 3.31
N GLN A 92 0.36 -5.66 4.14
CA GLN A 92 0.79 -7.04 4.20
C GLN A 92 -0.03 -7.74 5.29
N ALA A 93 -1.13 -8.36 4.87
CA ALA A 93 -1.93 -9.24 5.70
C ALA A 93 -2.55 -10.33 4.82
N CYS A 94 -2.71 -11.55 5.35
CA CYS A 94 -3.45 -12.59 4.64
C CYS A 94 -4.89 -12.12 4.41
N GLN A 95 -5.49 -12.51 3.27
CA GLN A 95 -6.89 -12.20 2.96
C GLN A 95 -7.77 -13.47 2.91
N GLY A 96 -7.20 -14.59 3.33
CA GLY A 96 -7.84 -15.89 3.51
C GLY A 96 -6.82 -16.96 3.88
N SER A 97 -7.24 -18.22 3.84
CA SER A 97 -6.46 -19.40 4.27
C SER A 97 -6.13 -20.36 3.13
N VAL A 98 -6.39 -19.98 1.88
CA VAL A 98 -6.15 -20.83 0.70
C VAL A 98 -4.83 -20.46 0.04
N GLY A 99 -4.01 -21.46 -0.33
CA GLY A 99 -2.81 -21.24 -1.13
C GLY A 99 -3.15 -20.94 -2.59
N HIS A 100 -2.46 -19.99 -3.23
CA HIS A 100 -2.80 -19.62 -4.61
C HIS A 100 -2.30 -20.68 -5.61
N PRO A 101 -3.18 -21.27 -6.44
CA PRO A 101 -2.77 -22.27 -7.43
C PRO A 101 -1.92 -21.63 -8.55
N ALA A 102 -1.07 -22.44 -9.19
CA ALA A 102 -0.32 -22.05 -10.39
C ALA A 102 -1.17 -22.30 -11.65
N VAL A 103 -1.25 -21.30 -12.53
CA VAL A 103 -1.99 -21.39 -13.80
C VAL A 103 -1.07 -20.93 -14.94
N THR A 104 -1.12 -21.62 -16.08
CA THR A 104 -0.45 -21.23 -17.33
C THR A 104 -1.39 -20.31 -18.12
N VAL A 105 -0.93 -19.13 -18.54
CA VAL A 105 -1.78 -18.12 -19.21
C VAL A 105 -1.22 -17.76 -20.59
N GLN A 106 -2.08 -17.75 -21.62
CA GLN A 106 -1.86 -17.01 -22.88
C GLN A 106 -2.62 -15.68 -22.78
N GLU A 107 -1.98 -14.60 -23.20
CA GLU A 107 -2.52 -13.23 -23.15
C GLU A 107 -3.41 -12.95 -24.36
N ASP A 108 -4.59 -12.38 -24.12
CA ASP A 108 -5.35 -11.62 -25.12
C ASP A 108 -5.95 -10.37 -24.48
N CYS A 109 -5.65 -9.22 -25.09
CA CYS A 109 -6.16 -7.90 -24.74
C CYS A 109 -7.32 -7.51 -25.67
N SER A 110 -8.39 -6.91 -25.14
CA SER A 110 -9.03 -5.69 -25.70
C SER A 110 -10.34 -5.36 -25.00
N GLY A 111 -10.64 -4.06 -24.89
CA GLY A 111 -11.93 -3.56 -24.45
C GLY A 111 -11.93 -2.06 -24.15
N HIS A 112 -12.31 -1.26 -25.15
CA HIS A 112 -12.56 0.19 -25.10
C HIS A 112 -13.70 0.56 -24.11
N LEU A 113 -13.60 1.74 -23.49
CA LEU A 113 -14.72 2.43 -22.83
C LEU A 113 -14.71 3.92 -23.23
N GLU A 114 -15.86 4.43 -23.67
CA GLU A 114 -16.15 5.86 -23.80
C GLU A 114 -17.12 6.30 -22.70
N MET A 115 -17.01 7.55 -22.24
CA MET A 115 -17.97 8.21 -21.35
C MET A 115 -17.88 9.74 -21.55
N ASP A 116 -19.04 10.37 -21.78
CA ASP A 116 -19.24 11.82 -21.76
C ASP A 116 -19.84 12.29 -20.42
N ALA A 117 -19.23 13.30 -19.80
CA ALA A 117 -19.86 14.39 -19.02
C ALA A 117 -18.76 15.25 -18.35
N ILE A 118 -18.91 16.58 -18.39
CA ILE A 118 -18.03 17.55 -17.68
C ILE A 118 -18.59 17.78 -16.26
N PRO A 119 -17.90 17.37 -15.18
CA PRO A 119 -18.28 17.76 -13.82
C PRO A 119 -17.48 19.01 -13.39
N LEU A 120 -18.12 19.88 -12.61
CA LEU A 120 -17.47 20.93 -11.81
C LEU A 120 -16.29 20.33 -11.02
N PRO A 121 -15.22 21.09 -10.67
CA PRO A 121 -14.06 20.55 -9.97
C PRO A 121 -14.39 20.28 -8.50
N SER A 122 -15.19 19.26 -8.23
CA SER A 122 -15.32 18.61 -6.94
C SER A 122 -14.74 17.20 -7.05
N ILE A 123 -14.08 16.77 -5.98
CA ILE A 123 -13.40 15.48 -5.94
C ILE A 123 -14.21 14.56 -5.02
N PRO A 124 -14.36 13.27 -5.35
CA PRO A 124 -15.03 12.34 -4.45
C PRO A 124 -14.37 12.29 -3.07
N ASP A 125 -15.14 12.06 -2.01
CA ASP A 125 -14.66 12.04 -0.61
C ASP A 125 -13.57 10.97 -0.37
N GLN A 126 -13.54 9.91 -1.19
CA GLN A 126 -12.52 8.85 -1.16
C GLN A 126 -11.53 8.93 -2.34
N ALA A 127 -11.34 10.11 -2.92
CA ALA A 127 -10.35 10.32 -3.96
C ALA A 127 -8.92 10.34 -3.42
N ASP A 128 -7.97 10.06 -4.31
CA ASP A 128 -6.53 10.14 -4.05
C ASP A 128 -6.04 9.12 -3.01
N VAL A 129 -6.66 7.93 -2.99
CA VAL A 129 -6.24 6.78 -2.18
C VAL A 129 -5.66 5.70 -3.10
N LEU A 130 -4.52 5.13 -2.71
CA LEU A 130 -3.99 3.91 -3.31
C LEU A 130 -3.82 2.87 -2.22
N VAL A 131 -4.29 1.65 -2.48
CA VAL A 131 -4.12 0.50 -1.60
C VAL A 131 -3.35 -0.59 -2.35
N GLY A 132 -2.16 -0.93 -1.86
CA GLY A 132 -1.38 -2.07 -2.28
C GLY A 132 -1.54 -3.21 -1.29
N MET A 133 -2.27 -4.25 -1.67
CA MET A 133 -2.44 -5.47 -0.88
C MET A 133 -1.41 -6.51 -1.29
N ALA A 134 -0.77 -7.17 -0.32
CA ALA A 134 0.25 -8.18 -0.59
C ALA A 134 -0.28 -9.43 -1.32
N THR A 135 -1.59 -9.69 -1.26
CA THR A 135 -2.25 -10.78 -1.98
C THR A 135 -3.71 -10.41 -2.32
N VAL A 136 -4.26 -11.05 -3.35
CA VAL A 136 -5.70 -11.04 -3.68
C VAL A 136 -6.52 -11.75 -2.59
N GLU A 137 -7.82 -11.47 -2.59
CA GLU A 137 -8.79 -12.01 -1.62
C GLU A 137 -8.75 -13.54 -1.52
N ASP A 138 -9.05 -14.08 -0.34
CA ASP A 138 -9.12 -15.52 -0.04
C ASP A 138 -7.77 -16.25 -0.02
N PHE A 139 -6.65 -15.58 -0.38
CA PHE A 139 -5.32 -16.19 -0.43
C PHE A 139 -4.34 -15.72 0.66
N GLU A 140 -3.30 -16.52 0.87
CA GLU A 140 -2.19 -16.26 1.78
C GLU A 140 -1.10 -15.34 1.18
N CYS A 141 -0.31 -14.72 2.05
CA CYS A 141 0.89 -13.98 1.68
C CYS A 141 2.09 -14.47 2.50
N TYR A 142 3.28 -14.50 1.90
CA TYR A 142 4.42 -15.20 2.47
C TYR A 142 5.55 -14.28 2.94
N ARG A 143 6.23 -14.73 3.99
CA ARG A 143 7.36 -14.06 4.62
C ARG A 143 8.50 -15.06 4.88
N CYS A 144 9.71 -14.67 4.49
CA CYS A 144 10.93 -15.37 4.89
C CYS A 144 11.42 -14.83 6.24
N ILE A 145 11.80 -15.73 7.14
CA ILE A 145 12.30 -15.35 8.47
C ILE A 145 13.61 -14.55 8.37
N LYS A 146 14.46 -14.86 7.38
CA LYS A 146 15.76 -14.19 7.20
C LYS A 146 15.67 -12.88 6.43
N THR A 147 14.84 -12.82 5.39
CA THR A 147 14.83 -11.67 4.46
C THR A 147 13.58 -10.79 4.56
N GLY A 148 12.54 -11.23 5.28
CA GLY A 148 11.29 -10.49 5.45
C GLY A 148 10.20 -10.87 4.45
N SER A 149 9.17 -10.03 4.33
CA SER A 149 7.99 -10.31 3.49
C SER A 149 8.33 -10.21 2.01
N VAL A 150 7.86 -11.15 1.19
CA VAL A 150 8.22 -11.18 -0.24
C VAL A 150 7.71 -9.94 -0.96
N TYR A 151 6.46 -9.54 -0.69
CA TYR A 151 5.85 -8.34 -1.27
C TYR A 151 6.59 -7.06 -0.88
N ILE A 152 6.88 -6.86 0.41
CA ILE A 152 7.58 -5.67 0.90
C ILE A 152 9.00 -5.57 0.37
N GLN A 153 9.73 -6.70 0.28
CA GLN A 153 11.05 -6.72 -0.36
C GLN A 153 10.97 -6.27 -1.81
N CYS A 154 10.09 -6.89 -2.61
CA CYS A 154 9.90 -6.51 -4.00
C CYS A 154 9.50 -5.03 -4.14
N LEU A 155 8.63 -4.53 -3.26
CA LEU A 155 8.19 -3.14 -3.27
C LEU A 155 9.37 -2.19 -3.01
N CYS A 156 10.13 -2.43 -1.94
CA CYS A 156 11.30 -1.62 -1.61
C CYS A 156 12.38 -1.67 -2.71
N ASP A 157 12.65 -2.84 -3.28
CA ASP A 157 13.64 -3.04 -4.35
C ASP A 157 13.25 -2.32 -5.66
N LYS A 158 11.95 -2.08 -5.88
CA LYS A 158 11.40 -1.46 -7.08
C LYS A 158 11.15 0.04 -6.95
N MET A 159 11.41 0.63 -5.77
CA MET A 159 11.28 2.08 -5.59
C MET A 159 12.30 2.81 -6.47
N ASP A 160 11.79 3.57 -7.44
CA ASP A 160 12.57 4.31 -8.44
C ASP A 160 11.78 5.54 -8.92
N ARG A 161 12.35 6.35 -9.84
CA ARG A 161 11.73 7.56 -10.43
C ARG A 161 10.63 7.23 -11.45
N LYS A 162 9.70 6.36 -11.07
CA LYS A 162 8.56 5.90 -11.88
C LYS A 162 7.26 6.22 -11.16
N ASP A 163 6.16 6.21 -11.91
CA ASP A 163 4.83 6.29 -11.33
C ASP A 163 4.56 5.07 -10.43
N ILE A 164 3.91 5.28 -9.29
CA ILE A 164 3.68 4.24 -8.28
C ILE A 164 2.86 3.07 -8.80
N VAL A 165 1.92 3.30 -9.73
CA VAL A 165 1.15 2.20 -10.34
C VAL A 165 2.06 1.35 -11.22
N THR A 166 3.02 1.98 -11.91
CA THR A 166 4.06 1.27 -12.67
C THR A 166 4.95 0.45 -11.74
N ILE A 167 5.44 1.04 -10.65
CA ILE A 167 6.24 0.35 -9.62
C ILE A 167 5.47 -0.87 -9.10
N LEU A 168 4.22 -0.69 -8.69
CA LEU A 168 3.41 -1.77 -8.16
C LEU A 168 3.09 -2.86 -9.19
N THR A 169 2.99 -2.50 -10.47
CA THR A 169 2.85 -3.48 -11.55
C THR A 169 4.12 -4.32 -11.72
N GLU A 170 5.31 -3.71 -11.60
CA GLU A 170 6.56 -4.46 -11.55
C GLU A 170 6.67 -5.36 -10.31
N VAL A 171 6.17 -4.89 -9.16
CA VAL A 171 6.07 -5.69 -7.93
C VAL A 171 5.15 -6.89 -8.13
N ASN A 172 3.96 -6.69 -8.74
CA ASN A 172 3.03 -7.76 -9.09
C ASN A 172 3.71 -8.82 -9.95
N LYS A 173 4.43 -8.39 -11.00
CA LYS A 173 5.18 -9.29 -11.87
C LYS A 173 6.24 -10.10 -11.11
N GLU A 174 7.02 -9.45 -10.24
CA GLU A 174 8.11 -10.13 -9.54
C GLU A 174 7.62 -11.06 -8.43
N VAL A 175 6.59 -10.66 -7.67
CA VAL A 175 5.96 -11.53 -6.66
C VAL A 175 5.25 -12.70 -7.35
N GLY A 176 4.49 -12.42 -8.41
CA GLY A 176 3.76 -13.42 -9.20
C GLY A 176 4.67 -14.41 -9.92
N ARG A 177 5.95 -14.08 -10.16
CA ARG A 177 6.94 -15.01 -10.72
C ARG A 177 7.48 -16.01 -9.70
N LYS A 178 7.58 -15.64 -8.43
CA LYS A 178 8.17 -16.48 -7.37
C LYS A 178 7.30 -17.71 -7.09
N VAL A 179 7.95 -18.79 -6.66
CA VAL A 179 7.28 -20.00 -6.15
C VAL A 179 7.70 -20.14 -4.69
N LEU A 180 6.72 -20.19 -3.80
CA LEU A 180 6.89 -20.07 -2.36
C LEU A 180 6.33 -21.33 -1.72
N ASN A 181 7.20 -22.31 -1.45
CA ASN A 181 6.82 -23.65 -0.97
C ASN A 181 5.79 -24.35 -1.88
N GLY A 182 5.95 -24.21 -3.19
CA GLY A 182 5.03 -24.79 -4.19
C GLY A 182 3.81 -23.92 -4.52
N TRP A 183 3.59 -22.83 -3.78
CA TRP A 183 2.46 -21.92 -3.96
C TRP A 183 2.85 -20.62 -4.66
N LYS A 184 1.86 -19.92 -5.21
CA LYS A 184 2.00 -18.59 -5.80
C LYS A 184 1.51 -17.52 -4.82
N GLN A 185 1.91 -16.27 -5.07
CA GLN A 185 1.36 -15.11 -4.39
C GLN A 185 1.08 -14.04 -5.46
N MET A 186 -0.09 -13.42 -5.40
CA MET A 186 -0.50 -12.41 -6.37
C MET A 186 -0.98 -11.15 -5.66
N PRO A 187 -0.17 -10.07 -5.60
CA PRO A 187 -0.60 -8.82 -4.97
C PRO A 187 -1.72 -8.13 -5.76
N LYS A 188 -2.51 -7.29 -5.07
CA LYS A 188 -3.65 -6.54 -5.65
C LYS A 188 -3.41 -5.04 -5.49
N ILE A 189 -3.72 -4.29 -6.54
CA ILE A 189 -3.64 -2.83 -6.54
C ILE A 189 -5.07 -2.30 -6.69
N THR A 190 -5.48 -1.42 -5.78
CA THR A 190 -6.71 -0.64 -5.89
C THR A 190 -6.34 0.83 -5.84
N SER A 191 -6.80 1.64 -6.80
CA SER A 191 -6.42 3.05 -6.90
C SER A 191 -7.60 3.94 -7.23
N THR A 192 -7.73 5.04 -6.50
CA THR A 192 -8.57 6.21 -6.82
C THR A 192 -7.70 7.45 -7.01
N LEU A 193 -6.39 7.28 -7.27
CA LEU A 193 -5.48 8.37 -7.63
C LEU A 193 -5.94 9.05 -8.92
N ARG A 194 -5.95 10.37 -8.94
CA ARG A 194 -6.37 11.17 -10.11
C ARG A 194 -5.19 11.73 -10.91
N LYS A 195 -3.96 11.50 -10.45
CA LYS A 195 -2.72 11.97 -11.05
C LYS A 195 -1.65 10.90 -10.89
N GLN A 196 -0.65 10.93 -11.76
CA GLN A 196 0.57 10.16 -11.55
C GLN A 196 1.22 10.57 -10.23
N PHE A 197 1.77 9.59 -9.53
CA PHE A 197 2.49 9.79 -8.29
C PHE A 197 3.89 9.21 -8.45
N ILE A 198 4.88 10.09 -8.42
CA ILE A 198 6.29 9.74 -8.59
C ILE A 198 7.03 10.18 -7.32
N PHE A 199 7.74 9.26 -6.68
CA PHE A 199 8.60 9.60 -5.57
C PHE A 199 9.80 10.43 -6.06
N GLN A 200 10.06 11.57 -5.41
CA GLN A 200 11.27 12.33 -5.68
C GLN A 200 12.44 11.66 -4.98
N ILE A 201 13.37 11.11 -5.76
CA ILE A 201 14.61 10.57 -5.23
C ILE A 201 15.57 11.73 -4.97
N PRO A 202 16.13 11.89 -3.75
CA PRO A 202 17.16 12.88 -3.51
C PRO A 202 18.34 12.61 -4.42
N GLN A 203 18.82 13.64 -5.12
CA GLN A 203 20.07 13.51 -5.86
C GLN A 203 21.17 13.16 -4.87
N CYS A 204 22.00 12.16 -5.21
CA CYS A 204 23.30 12.03 -4.56
C CYS A 204 23.98 13.38 -4.72
N GLN A 205 24.20 14.10 -3.62
CA GLN A 205 25.15 15.19 -3.63
C GLN A 205 26.48 14.53 -3.96
N SER A 206 26.93 14.68 -5.21
CA SER A 206 28.32 14.49 -5.55
C SER A 206 29.08 15.43 -4.61
N THR A 207 29.85 14.85 -3.70
CA THR A 207 30.80 15.59 -2.88
C THR A 207 31.78 16.29 -3.82
N ILE A 208 31.48 17.53 -4.18
CA ILE A 208 32.46 18.48 -4.67
C ILE A 208 32.89 19.26 -3.43
N LYS A 209 33.98 18.79 -2.82
CA LYS A 209 35.08 19.60 -2.29
C LYS A 209 36.21 18.68 -1.86
#